data_AF-A0A290XB64-F1
#
_entry.id   AF-A0A290XB64-F1
#
_cell.length_a   1.000
_cell.length_b   1.000
_cell.length_c   1.000
_cell.angle_alpha   90.00
_cell.angle_beta   90.00
_cell.angle_gamma   90.00
#
_symmetry.space_group_name_H-M   'P 1'
#
loop_
_entity.id
_entity.type
_entity.pdbx_description
1 polymer ?
#
loop_
_entity_poly.entity_id
_entity_poly.type
_entity_poly.pdbx_seq_one_letter_code
_entity_poly.pdbx_strand_id
1 'polypeptide(L)'
;MSLEALLAGVDPRWHDAKADALDAGLLERARGSRLGRRLLVGALQAGPAAHLLAPSPNGFAGLIERWSPVRLAALHRDLGVLAYAPAIRAEVSRDAVKRLKTQLAGSYLLALDRSIWDARVDPALQASLCAALTDALASASPPQRLFDLLELQGRAELQAWAAQREPALADWARLIHPPTELPTAHLPEKPLLVVHAHHYSRAIAA
;
A
#
# COMPACT_ATOMS: atom_id res chain seq x y z
N MET A 1 -15.89 14.46 9.09
CA MET A 1 -16.19 13.31 8.19
C MET A 1 -17.15 12.34 8.84
N SER A 2 -18.07 11.77 8.07
CA SER A 2 -19.06 10.78 8.51
C SER A 2 -18.49 9.35 8.46
N LEU A 3 -19.09 8.42 9.21
CA LEU A 3 -18.79 6.98 9.11
C LEU A 3 -19.01 6.43 7.68
N GLU A 4 -19.84 7.10 6.90
CA GLU A 4 -20.08 6.80 5.49
C GLU A 4 -18.82 7.02 4.65
N ALA A 5 -18.10 8.13 4.85
CA ALA A 5 -16.85 8.40 4.14
C ALA A 5 -15.76 7.37 4.45
N LEU A 6 -15.70 6.90 5.71
CA LEU A 6 -14.82 5.79 6.11
C LEU A 6 -15.20 4.51 5.34
N LEU A 7 -16.47 4.08 5.43
CA LEU A 7 -16.94 2.83 4.84
C LEU A 7 -16.91 2.82 3.30
N ALA A 8 -16.96 3.99 2.67
CA ALA A 8 -16.81 4.14 1.22
C ALA A 8 -15.38 3.83 0.75
N GLY A 9 -14.37 4.07 1.59
CA GLY A 9 -12.99 3.74 1.27
C GLY A 9 -12.54 2.34 1.71
N VAL A 10 -13.33 1.64 2.54
CA VAL A 10 -13.04 0.26 2.96
C VAL A 10 -13.42 -0.73 1.87
N ASP A 11 -12.52 -1.67 1.55
CA ASP A 11 -12.80 -2.76 0.63
C ASP A 11 -13.92 -3.66 1.20
N PRO A 12 -15.01 -3.90 0.44
CA PRO A 12 -16.15 -4.70 0.89
C PRO A 12 -15.79 -6.07 1.45
N ARG A 13 -14.71 -6.69 0.97
CA ARG A 13 -14.30 -8.05 1.36
C ARG A 13 -13.84 -8.14 2.81
N TRP A 14 -13.60 -7.00 3.48
CA TRP A 14 -13.36 -6.99 4.93
C TRP A 14 -14.61 -7.33 5.75
N HIS A 15 -15.80 -7.23 5.16
CA HIS A 15 -17.06 -7.60 5.79
C HIS A 15 -17.52 -9.03 5.45
N ASP A 16 -16.86 -9.69 4.50
CA ASP A 16 -17.10 -11.09 4.17
C ASP A 16 -16.40 -11.95 5.23
N ALA A 17 -17.15 -12.37 6.25
CA ALA A 17 -16.65 -13.35 7.20
C ALA A 17 -16.40 -14.69 6.46
N LYS A 18 -15.39 -15.44 6.90
CA LYS A 18 -14.77 -16.63 6.27
C LYS A 18 -15.69 -17.79 5.81
N ALA A 19 -17.01 -17.69 5.91
CA ALA A 19 -17.95 -18.70 5.43
C ALA A 19 -19.21 -18.14 4.73
N ASP A 20 -19.64 -16.92 5.05
CA ASP A 20 -20.83 -16.29 4.47
C ASP A 20 -20.47 -14.87 4.04
N ALA A 21 -20.22 -14.72 2.73
CA ALA A 21 -20.04 -13.41 2.14
C ALA A 21 -21.31 -12.59 2.36
N LEU A 22 -21.14 -11.35 2.79
CA LEU A 22 -22.27 -10.48 3.07
C LEU A 22 -22.86 -10.09 1.70
N ASP A 23 -24.14 -10.41 1.47
CA ASP A 23 -24.80 -10.07 0.22
C ASP A 23 -24.58 -8.59 -0.14
N ALA A 24 -24.18 -8.31 -1.38
CA ALA A 24 -23.82 -6.96 -1.81
C ALA A 24 -24.98 -5.96 -1.61
N GLY A 25 -26.23 -6.39 -1.83
CA GLY A 25 -27.41 -5.58 -1.58
C GLY A 25 -27.68 -5.35 -0.08
N LEU A 26 -27.32 -6.30 0.77
CA LEU A 26 -27.36 -6.11 2.22
C LEU A 26 -26.27 -5.14 2.69
N LEU A 27 -25.05 -5.22 2.15
CA LEU A 27 -23.96 -4.31 2.48
C LEU A 27 -24.31 -2.86 2.10
N GLU A 28 -24.86 -2.63 0.91
CA GLU A 28 -25.28 -1.29 0.48
C GLU A 28 -26.43 -0.74 1.35
N ARG A 29 -27.42 -1.57 1.71
CA ARG A 29 -28.45 -1.17 2.68
C ARG A 29 -27.88 -0.85 4.05
N ALA A 30 -26.89 -1.61 4.51
CA ALA A 30 -26.21 -1.36 5.78
C ALA A 30 -25.42 -0.05 5.74
N ARG A 31 -24.73 0.26 4.63
CA ARG A 31 -24.06 1.55 4.39
C ARG A 31 -25.03 2.72 4.37
N GLY A 32 -26.24 2.54 3.83
CA GLY A 32 -27.31 3.55 3.81
C GLY A 32 -27.95 3.82 5.19
N SER A 33 -27.95 2.83 6.09
CA SER A 33 -28.59 2.93 7.41
C SER A 33 -27.64 3.39 8.53
N ARG A 34 -28.13 4.22 9.46
CA ARG A 34 -27.35 4.65 10.64
C ARG A 34 -26.95 3.47 11.54
N LEU A 35 -27.84 2.50 11.74
CA LEU A 35 -27.55 1.31 12.54
C LEU A 35 -26.56 0.39 11.80
N GLY A 36 -26.78 0.16 10.50
CA GLY A 36 -25.90 -0.66 9.67
C GLY A 36 -24.47 -0.14 9.67
N ARG A 37 -24.27 1.16 9.45
CA ARG A 37 -22.93 1.79 9.55
C ARG A 37 -22.25 1.55 10.89
N ARG A 38 -22.99 1.64 12.01
CA ARG A 38 -22.43 1.38 13.35
C ARG A 38 -22.03 -0.08 13.53
N LEU A 39 -22.80 -1.03 13.01
CA LEU A 39 -22.48 -2.46 13.07
C LEU A 39 -21.25 -2.79 12.21
N LEU A 40 -21.19 -2.27 10.98
CA LEU A 40 -20.04 -2.46 10.09
C LEU A 40 -18.76 -1.91 10.71
N VAL A 41 -18.82 -0.70 11.27
CA VAL A 41 -17.67 -0.07 11.95
C VAL A 41 -17.30 -0.82 13.23
N GLY A 42 -18.27 -1.29 14.01
CA GLY A 42 -18.02 -2.11 15.20
C GLY A 42 -17.30 -3.42 14.88
N ALA A 43 -17.68 -4.08 13.77
CA ALA A 43 -17.00 -5.29 13.30
C ALA A 43 -15.54 -5.00 12.89
N LEU A 44 -15.30 -3.87 12.21
CA LEU A 44 -13.94 -3.45 11.86
C LEU A 44 -13.11 -3.11 13.11
N GLN A 45 -13.71 -2.42 14.10
CA GLN A 45 -13.06 -2.03 15.34
C GLN A 45 -12.64 -3.24 16.19
N ALA A 46 -13.43 -4.32 16.18
CA ALA A 46 -13.10 -5.55 16.89
C ALA A 46 -11.99 -6.37 16.23
N GLY A 47 -11.52 -5.99 15.04
CA GLY A 47 -10.50 -6.72 14.29
C GLY A 47 -9.54 -5.80 13.54
N PRO A 48 -9.67 -5.68 12.20
CA PRO A 48 -8.65 -5.09 11.34
C PRO A 48 -8.46 -3.56 11.46
N ALA A 49 -9.35 -2.85 12.17
CA ALA A 49 -9.33 -1.39 12.32
C ALA A 49 -9.21 -0.94 13.78
N ALA A 50 -8.70 -1.79 14.66
CA ALA A 50 -8.68 -1.56 16.10
C ALA A 50 -7.97 -0.25 16.50
N HIS A 51 -6.85 0.09 15.86
CA HIS A 51 -6.07 1.30 16.13
C HIS A 51 -6.64 2.51 15.39
N LEU A 52 -7.14 2.33 14.16
CA LEU A 52 -7.77 3.42 13.40
C LEU A 52 -9.01 3.97 14.13
N LEU A 53 -9.79 3.08 14.73
CA LEU A 53 -11.03 3.42 15.44
C LEU A 53 -10.84 3.57 16.95
N ALA A 54 -9.59 3.51 17.44
CA ALA A 54 -9.29 3.79 18.84
C ALA A 54 -9.62 5.26 19.18
N PRO A 55 -10.09 5.55 20.41
CA PRO A 55 -10.31 6.92 20.85
C PRO A 55 -9.02 7.75 20.74
N SER A 56 -9.04 8.80 19.93
CA SER A 56 -7.91 9.73 19.77
C SER A 56 -8.41 11.17 19.66
N PRO A 57 -7.61 12.16 20.11
CA PRO A 57 -8.03 13.57 20.11
C PRO A 57 -8.28 14.11 18.69
N ASN A 58 -7.56 13.57 17.70
CA ASN A 58 -7.66 14.01 16.31
C ASN A 58 -8.69 13.19 15.50
N GLY A 59 -9.15 12.06 16.03
CA GLY A 59 -10.00 11.09 15.33
C GLY A 59 -9.36 10.51 14.07
N PHE A 60 -10.10 9.66 13.36
CA PHE A 60 -9.65 9.07 12.09
C PHE A 60 -9.81 10.00 10.89
N ALA A 61 -10.59 11.09 11.04
CA ALA A 61 -10.97 11.93 9.92
C ALA A 61 -9.75 12.60 9.25
N GLY A 62 -8.92 13.28 10.03
CA GLY A 62 -7.73 13.94 9.48
C GLY A 62 -6.75 12.96 8.83
N LEU A 63 -6.70 11.71 9.31
CA LEU A 63 -5.86 10.67 8.72
C LEU A 63 -6.36 10.25 7.34
N ILE A 64 -7.65 9.95 7.20
CA ILE A 64 -8.23 9.50 5.92
C ILE A 64 -8.17 10.60 4.86
N GLU A 65 -8.41 11.85 5.25
CA GLU A 65 -8.32 13.00 4.35
C GLU A 65 -6.88 13.23 3.88
N ARG A 66 -5.93 13.15 4.81
CA ARG A 66 -4.51 13.24 4.51
C ARG A 66 -4.02 12.08 3.66
N TRP A 67 -4.52 10.87 3.89
CA TRP A 67 -4.13 9.65 3.20
C TRP A 67 -5.28 9.14 2.34
N SER A 68 -5.66 9.93 1.34
CA SER A 68 -6.66 9.52 0.36
C SER A 68 -6.20 8.28 -0.40
N PRO A 69 -7.12 7.45 -0.94
CA PRO A 69 -6.76 6.24 -1.68
C PRO A 69 -5.77 6.50 -2.83
N VAL A 70 -5.93 7.62 -3.54
CA VAL A 70 -5.03 8.03 -4.62
C VAL A 70 -3.62 8.29 -4.11
N ARG A 71 -3.48 8.97 -2.97
CA ARG A 71 -2.18 9.29 -2.38
C ARG A 71 -1.51 8.05 -1.81
N LEU A 72 -2.26 7.17 -1.15
CA LEU A 72 -1.75 5.88 -0.68
C LEU A 72 -1.29 5.00 -1.83
N ALA A 73 -2.04 4.94 -2.94
CA ALA A 73 -1.62 4.20 -4.13
C ALA A 73 -0.30 4.74 -4.72
N ALA A 74 -0.11 6.06 -4.73
CA ALA A 74 1.16 6.67 -5.15
C ALA A 74 2.31 6.32 -4.19
N LEU A 75 2.08 6.39 -2.88
CA LEU A 75 3.06 6.02 -1.85
C LEU A 75 3.43 4.54 -1.95
N HIS A 76 2.46 3.63 -2.06
CA HIS A 76 2.71 2.19 -2.24
C HIS A 76 3.56 1.95 -3.48
N ARG A 77 3.24 2.61 -4.62
CA ARG A 77 4.03 2.46 -5.83
C ARG A 77 5.48 2.90 -5.63
N ASP A 78 5.71 4.07 -5.06
CA ASP A 78 7.07 4.60 -4.87
C ASP A 78 7.87 3.76 -3.86
N LEU A 79 7.24 3.27 -2.79
CA LEU A 79 7.87 2.34 -1.85
C LEU A 79 8.19 1.00 -2.50
N GLY A 80 7.28 0.46 -3.32
CA GLY A 80 7.51 -0.76 -4.09
C GLY A 80 8.69 -0.63 -5.06
N VAL A 81 8.75 0.49 -5.79
CA VAL A 81 9.85 0.81 -6.70
C VAL A 81 11.17 0.92 -5.94
N LEU A 82 11.17 1.57 -4.77
CA LEU A 82 12.35 1.66 -3.93
C LEU A 82 12.76 0.29 -3.39
N ALA A 83 11.81 -0.55 -2.95
CA ALA A 83 12.07 -1.91 -2.47
C ALA A 83 12.68 -2.82 -3.55
N TYR A 84 12.29 -2.62 -4.82
CA TYR A 84 12.85 -3.31 -5.98
C TYR A 84 14.10 -2.64 -6.57
N ALA A 85 14.60 -1.55 -5.98
CA ALA A 85 15.82 -0.88 -6.44
C ALA A 85 17.03 -1.81 -6.64
N PRO A 86 17.31 -2.82 -5.77
CA PRO A 86 18.42 -3.75 -6.00
C PRO A 86 18.29 -4.51 -7.33
N ALA A 87 17.08 -5.00 -7.64
CA ALA A 87 16.81 -5.73 -8.88
C ALA A 87 16.80 -4.81 -10.11
N ILE A 88 16.20 -3.62 -9.99
CA ILE A 88 16.16 -2.63 -11.07
C ILE A 88 17.57 -2.16 -11.44
N ARG A 89 18.46 -1.96 -10.45
CA ARG A 89 19.85 -1.54 -10.68
C ARG A 89 20.72 -2.67 -11.22
N ALA A 90 20.39 -3.92 -10.90
CA ALA A 90 21.11 -5.09 -11.40
C ALA A 90 20.72 -5.45 -12.84
N GLU A 91 19.64 -4.89 -13.38
CA GLU A 91 19.19 -5.15 -14.73
C GLU A 91 20.12 -4.51 -15.78
N VAL A 92 20.67 -5.34 -16.66
CA VAL A 92 21.65 -4.93 -17.69
C VAL A 92 21.02 -4.99 -19.09
N SER A 93 19.90 -5.69 -19.27
CA SER A 93 19.26 -5.82 -20.58
C SER A 93 18.69 -4.49 -21.06
N ARG A 94 19.11 -4.07 -22.25
CA ARG A 94 18.66 -2.82 -22.89
C ARG A 94 17.14 -2.76 -23.04
N ASP A 95 16.52 -3.89 -23.39
CA ASP A 95 15.07 -3.95 -23.59
C ASP A 95 14.30 -3.89 -22.28
N ALA A 96 14.79 -4.56 -21.23
CA ALA A 96 14.20 -4.50 -19.90
C ALA A 96 14.30 -3.08 -19.31
N VAL A 97 15.48 -2.46 -19.39
CA VAL A 97 15.72 -1.08 -18.94
C VAL A 97 14.82 -0.08 -19.69
N LYS A 98 14.68 -0.23 -21.02
CA LYS A 98 13.79 0.62 -21.81
C LYS A 98 12.33 0.47 -21.36
N ARG A 99 11.87 -0.75 -21.09
CA ARG A 99 10.51 -1.01 -20.57
C ARG A 99 10.33 -0.38 -19.19
N LEU A 100 11.26 -0.60 -18.26
CA LEU A 100 11.20 -0.05 -16.91
C LEU A 100 11.15 1.49 -16.94
N LYS A 101 11.99 2.14 -17.74
CA LYS A 101 11.99 3.59 -17.90
C LYS A 101 10.65 4.11 -18.42
N THR A 102 10.06 3.44 -19.41
CA THR A 102 8.76 3.84 -19.97
C THR A 102 7.62 3.65 -18.98
N GLN A 103 7.61 2.54 -18.22
CA GLN A 103 6.51 2.22 -17.32
C GLN A 103 6.58 3.00 -16.00
N LEU A 104 7.77 3.15 -15.42
CA LEU A 104 7.95 3.78 -14.10
C LEU A 104 8.13 5.30 -14.17
N ALA A 105 8.43 5.85 -15.35
CA ALA A 105 8.60 7.28 -15.59
C ALA A 105 9.45 7.97 -14.50
N GLY A 106 8.87 8.91 -13.74
CA GLY A 106 9.57 9.64 -12.67
C GLY A 106 10.01 8.75 -11.50
N SER A 107 9.24 7.72 -11.14
CA SER A 107 9.59 6.80 -10.05
C SER A 107 10.81 5.93 -10.41
N TYR A 108 11.17 5.79 -11.68
CA TYR A 108 12.40 5.12 -12.08
C TYR A 108 13.65 5.80 -11.50
N LEU A 109 13.65 7.14 -11.43
CA LEU A 109 14.78 7.89 -10.86
C LEU A 109 14.93 7.63 -9.36
N LEU A 110 13.81 7.45 -8.64
CA LEU A 110 13.80 7.08 -7.23
C LEU A 110 14.54 5.74 -7.02
N ALA A 111 14.27 4.74 -7.86
CA ALA A 111 14.98 3.46 -7.79
C ALA A 111 16.48 3.60 -8.06
N LEU A 112 16.94 4.56 -8.86
CA LEU A 112 18.36 4.75 -9.16
C LEU A 112 19.09 5.64 -8.15
N ASP A 113 18.38 6.39 -7.32
CA ASP A 113 18.97 7.33 -6.37
C ASP A 113 19.65 6.60 -5.19
N ARG A 114 20.99 6.59 -5.22
CA ARG A 114 21.82 5.97 -4.18
C ARG A 114 21.91 6.82 -2.90
N SER A 115 21.50 8.09 -2.95
CA SER A 115 21.50 8.96 -1.78
C SER A 115 20.36 8.63 -0.80
N ILE A 116 19.24 8.12 -1.33
CA ILE A 116 18.09 7.68 -0.55
C ILE A 116 18.35 6.28 0.03
N TRP A 117 18.79 5.35 -0.81
CA TRP A 117 19.15 4.00 -0.39
C TRP A 117 20.21 3.40 -1.30
N ASP A 118 21.23 2.77 -0.72
CA ASP A 118 22.32 2.13 -1.46
C ASP A 118 21.91 0.78 -2.08
N ALA A 119 20.69 0.29 -1.77
CA ALA A 119 20.11 -0.96 -2.26
C ALA A 119 20.92 -2.22 -1.91
N ARG A 120 21.66 -2.19 -0.80
CA ARG A 120 22.34 -3.38 -0.27
C ARG A 120 21.35 -4.24 0.48
N VAL A 121 21.15 -5.46 -0.02
CA VAL A 121 20.30 -6.50 0.57
C VAL A 121 21.04 -7.82 0.58
N ASP A 122 20.50 -8.79 1.33
CA ASP A 122 21.01 -10.16 1.31
C ASP A 122 21.01 -10.75 -0.13
N PRO A 123 22.03 -11.51 -0.54
CA PRO A 123 22.10 -12.07 -1.90
C PRO A 123 20.92 -12.98 -2.27
N ALA A 124 20.34 -13.73 -1.33
CA ALA A 124 19.19 -14.59 -1.61
C ALA A 124 17.94 -13.76 -1.86
N LEU A 125 17.76 -12.67 -1.10
CA LEU A 125 16.70 -11.69 -1.36
C LEU A 125 16.92 -10.97 -2.69
N GLN A 126 18.16 -10.60 -3.03
CA GLN A 126 18.44 -10.00 -4.33
C GLN A 126 18.06 -10.94 -5.48
N ALA A 127 18.42 -12.22 -5.38
CA ALA A 127 18.08 -13.21 -6.41
C ALA A 127 16.56 -13.39 -6.56
N SER A 128 15.81 -13.42 -5.45
CA SER A 128 14.35 -13.54 -5.51
C SER A 128 13.68 -12.31 -6.11
N LEU A 129 14.16 -11.11 -5.77
CA LEU A 129 13.66 -9.85 -6.35
C LEU A 129 13.94 -9.79 -7.86
N CYS A 130 15.14 -10.18 -8.30
CA CYS A 130 15.47 -10.25 -9.72
C CYS A 130 14.55 -11.24 -10.46
N ALA A 131 14.37 -12.45 -9.92
CA ALA A 131 13.50 -13.46 -10.54
C ALA A 131 12.05 -12.97 -10.67
N ALA A 132 11.50 -12.37 -9.61
CA ALA A 132 10.14 -11.82 -9.62
C ALA A 132 9.99 -10.66 -10.62
N LEU A 133 11.00 -9.79 -10.74
CA LEU A 133 10.99 -8.70 -11.70
C LEU A 133 11.06 -9.21 -13.15
N THR A 134 11.92 -10.18 -13.42
CA THR A 134 12.04 -10.80 -14.75
C THR A 134 10.73 -11.49 -15.15
N ASP A 135 10.10 -12.24 -14.25
CA ASP A 135 8.80 -12.88 -14.50
C ASP A 135 7.71 -11.85 -14.84
N ALA A 136 7.62 -10.77 -14.05
CA ALA A 136 6.67 -9.69 -14.33
C ALA A 136 6.87 -9.04 -15.71
N LEU A 137 8.14 -8.81 -16.09
CA LEU A 137 8.51 -8.23 -17.39
C LEU A 137 8.29 -9.19 -18.58
N ALA A 138 8.30 -10.51 -18.34
CA ALA A 138 8.08 -11.56 -19.34
C ALA A 138 6.59 -11.91 -19.54
N SER A 139 5.71 -11.49 -18.63
CA SER A 139 4.28 -11.79 -18.69
C SER A 139 3.58 -11.26 -19.96
N ALA A 140 2.42 -11.83 -20.30
CA ALA A 140 1.61 -11.40 -21.43
C ALA A 140 1.05 -9.96 -21.30
N SER A 141 1.05 -9.39 -20.08
CA SER A 141 0.65 -8.00 -19.80
C SER A 141 1.67 -7.35 -18.86
N PRO A 142 2.89 -7.05 -19.36
CA PRO A 142 4.00 -6.61 -18.52
C PRO A 142 3.73 -5.37 -17.65
N PRO A 143 3.05 -4.31 -18.15
CA PRO A 143 2.79 -3.12 -17.35
C PRO A 143 1.95 -3.42 -16.10
N GLN A 144 0.84 -4.13 -16.27
CA GLN A 144 -0.07 -4.43 -15.17
C GLN A 144 0.62 -5.32 -14.13
N ARG A 145 1.27 -6.40 -14.58
CA ARG A 145 1.95 -7.34 -13.69
C ARG A 145 3.08 -6.65 -12.90
N LEU A 146 3.83 -5.75 -13.55
CA LEU A 146 4.85 -4.96 -12.89
C LEU A 146 4.25 -4.03 -11.83
N PHE A 147 3.18 -3.30 -12.15
CA PHE A 147 2.53 -2.43 -11.17
C PHE A 147 1.94 -3.20 -9.99
N ASP A 148 1.28 -4.33 -10.24
CA ASP A 148 0.73 -5.18 -9.18
C ASP A 148 1.83 -5.71 -8.25
N LEU A 149 2.98 -6.12 -8.82
CA LEU A 149 4.13 -6.58 -8.05
C LEU A 149 4.68 -5.48 -7.14
N LEU A 150 4.89 -4.29 -7.70
CA LEU A 150 5.44 -3.15 -6.96
C LEU A 150 4.44 -2.66 -5.90
N GLU A 151 3.16 -2.56 -6.24
CA GLU A 151 2.12 -2.17 -5.28
C GLU A 151 2.04 -3.15 -4.12
N LEU A 152 2.08 -4.46 -4.38
CA LEU A 152 2.02 -5.48 -3.34
C LEU A 152 3.21 -5.38 -2.38
N GLN A 153 4.42 -5.20 -2.90
CA GLN A 153 5.60 -4.98 -2.06
C GLN A 153 5.49 -3.67 -1.29
N GLY A 154 5.14 -2.56 -1.95
CA GLY A 154 5.02 -1.25 -1.28
C GLY A 154 3.98 -1.20 -0.18
N ARG A 155 2.87 -1.96 -0.34
CA ARG A 155 1.88 -2.19 0.73
C ARG A 155 2.50 -2.91 1.92
N ALA A 156 3.29 -3.96 1.67
CA ALA A 156 3.99 -4.70 2.73
C ALA A 156 4.94 -3.79 3.52
N GLU A 157 5.76 -3.01 2.81
CA GLU A 157 6.72 -2.09 3.41
C GLU A 157 6.02 -1.04 4.28
N LEU A 158 4.97 -0.39 3.74
CA LEU A 158 4.23 0.62 4.49
C LEU A 158 3.55 0.03 5.72
N GLN A 159 2.88 -1.12 5.58
CA GLN A 159 2.14 -1.73 6.68
C GLN A 159 3.08 -2.22 7.79
N ALA A 160 4.22 -2.83 7.44
CA ALA A 160 5.18 -3.31 8.43
C ALA A 160 5.79 -2.17 9.26
N TRP A 161 6.14 -1.06 8.60
CA TRP A 161 6.66 0.13 9.28
C TRP A 161 5.57 0.86 10.08
N ALA A 162 4.42 1.12 9.46
CA ALA A 162 3.33 1.86 10.08
C ALA A 162 2.75 1.10 11.29
N ALA A 163 2.75 -0.24 11.29
CA ALA A 163 2.30 -1.02 12.44
C ALA A 163 3.11 -0.71 13.72
N GLN A 164 4.37 -0.28 13.57
CA GLN A 164 5.25 0.06 14.71
C GLN A 164 5.20 1.55 15.07
N ARG A 165 5.04 2.44 14.07
CA ARG A 165 5.17 3.89 14.24
C ARG A 165 3.83 4.64 14.20
N GLU A 166 2.94 4.24 13.31
CA GLU A 166 1.63 4.85 13.06
C GLU A 166 0.53 3.78 12.88
N PRO A 167 0.11 3.07 13.95
CA PRO A 167 -0.77 1.91 13.82
C PRO A 167 -2.11 2.20 13.14
N ALA A 168 -2.67 3.39 13.33
CA ALA A 168 -3.89 3.83 12.64
C ALA A 168 -3.70 3.97 11.12
N LEU A 169 -2.50 4.36 10.66
CA LEU A 169 -2.16 4.39 9.24
C LEU A 169 -2.02 2.97 8.68
N ALA A 170 -1.42 2.05 9.44
CA ALA A 170 -1.33 0.65 9.04
C ALA A 170 -2.72 0.02 8.84
N ASP A 171 -3.62 0.22 9.81
CA ASP A 171 -5.00 -0.22 9.72
C ASP A 171 -5.70 0.39 8.48
N TRP A 172 -5.57 1.70 8.27
CA TRP A 172 -6.19 2.36 7.10
C TRP A 172 -5.63 1.84 5.77
N ALA A 173 -4.31 1.78 5.62
CA ALA A 173 -3.65 1.27 4.43
C ALA A 173 -3.98 -0.20 4.14
N ARG A 174 -4.33 -0.97 5.18
CA ARG A 174 -4.80 -2.35 5.05
C ARG A 174 -6.25 -2.43 4.58
N LEU A 175 -7.13 -1.59 5.13
CA LEU A 175 -8.58 -1.64 4.89
C LEU A 175 -9.01 -1.19 3.49
N ILE A 176 -8.23 -0.33 2.83
CA ILE A 176 -8.53 0.17 1.48
C ILE A 176 -8.33 -0.88 0.38
N HIS A 177 -7.63 -1.97 0.70
CA HIS A 177 -7.32 -3.05 -0.24
C HIS A 177 -7.99 -4.35 0.22
N PRO A 178 -8.22 -5.31 -0.69
CA PRO A 178 -8.75 -6.60 -0.30
C PRO A 178 -7.80 -7.29 0.70
N PRO A 179 -8.34 -8.11 1.62
CA PRO A 179 -7.52 -8.93 2.52
C PRO A 179 -6.64 -9.84 1.66
N THR A 180 -5.33 -9.66 1.73
CA THR A 180 -4.34 -10.39 0.93
C THR A 180 -3.09 -10.59 1.79
N GLU A 181 -2.46 -11.74 1.65
CA GLU A 181 -1.15 -11.99 2.27
C GLU A 181 -0.09 -11.13 1.56
N LEU A 182 0.63 -10.35 2.35
CA LEU A 182 1.66 -9.45 1.86
C LEU A 182 3.03 -10.13 1.90
N PRO A 183 3.94 -9.81 0.96
CA PRO A 183 5.32 -10.27 1.03
C PRO A 183 6.02 -9.74 2.28
N THR A 184 7.21 -10.26 2.55
CA THR A 184 8.03 -9.76 3.66
C THR A 184 8.59 -8.38 3.32
N ALA A 185 8.44 -7.44 4.24
CA ALA A 185 9.05 -6.11 4.15
C ALA A 185 10.57 -6.20 4.41
N HIS A 186 11.36 -5.49 3.62
CA HIS A 186 12.82 -5.49 3.73
C HIS A 186 13.45 -4.11 3.60
N LEU A 187 12.66 -3.05 3.38
CA LEU A 187 13.21 -1.71 3.34
C LEU A 187 13.68 -1.27 4.74
N PRO A 188 14.89 -0.69 4.85
CA PRO A 188 15.28 -0.01 6.07
C PRO A 188 14.37 1.20 6.35
N GLU A 189 14.24 1.58 7.62
CA GLU A 189 13.34 2.65 8.05
C GLU A 189 13.67 4.02 7.41
N LYS A 190 14.95 4.38 7.33
CA LYS A 190 15.36 5.71 6.84
C LYS A 190 14.91 6.00 5.40
N PRO A 191 15.16 5.13 4.40
CA PRO A 191 14.62 5.30 3.06
C PRO A 191 13.09 5.41 3.01
N LEU A 192 12.38 4.57 3.79
CA LEU A 192 10.94 4.59 3.85
C LEU A 192 10.42 5.93 4.39
N LEU A 193 11.02 6.44 5.47
CA LEU A 193 10.67 7.74 6.06
C LEU A 193 10.85 8.90 5.08
N VAL A 194 11.89 8.88 4.23
CA VAL A 194 12.11 9.92 3.23
C VAL A 194 10.95 9.96 2.22
N VAL A 195 10.54 8.80 1.70
CA VAL A 195 9.42 8.71 0.75
C VAL A 195 8.10 9.07 1.43
N HIS A 196 7.86 8.55 2.63
CA HIS A 196 6.69 8.88 3.43
C HIS A 196 6.59 10.39 3.70
N ALA A 197 7.67 11.02 4.16
CA ALA A 197 7.71 12.45 4.44
C ALA A 197 7.50 13.31 3.18
N HIS A 198 8.00 12.86 2.02
CA HIS A 198 7.74 13.52 0.74
C HIS A 198 6.23 13.58 0.42
N HIS A 199 5.55 12.43 0.49
CA HIS A 199 4.10 12.35 0.25
C HIS A 199 3.28 13.08 1.32
N TYR A 200 3.75 13.03 2.58
CA TYR A 200 3.14 13.75 3.70
C TYR A 200 3.23 15.28 3.53
N SER A 201 4.38 15.79 3.12
CA SER A 201 4.60 17.24 2.95
C SER A 201 3.75 17.80 1.80
N ARG A 202 3.60 17.02 0.72
CA ARG A 202 2.68 17.34 -0.39
C ARG A 202 1.21 17.28 0.02
N ALA A 203 0.86 16.55 1.08
CA ALA A 203 -0.48 16.55 1.63
C ALA A 203 -0.82 17.82 2.41
N ILE A 204 0.18 18.48 3.00
CA ILE A 204 0.00 19.75 3.73
C ILE A 204 -0.04 20.94 2.78
N ALA A 205 0.70 20.87 1.66
CA ALA A 205 0.82 21.96 0.71
C ALA A 205 -0.32 22.05 -0.34
N ALA A 206 -1.19 21.03 -0.41
CA ALA A 206 -2.31 20.93 -1.34
C ALA A 206 -3.63 21.27 -0.63
#